data_AF-A0A8T2ZMQ6-F1
#
_entry.id   AF-A0A8T2ZMQ6-F1
#
_cell.length_a   1.000
_cell.length_b   1.000
_cell.length_c   1.000
_cell.angle_alpha   90.00
_cell.angle_beta   90.00
_cell.angle_gamma   90.00
#
_symmetry.space_group_name_H-M   'P 1'
#
loop_
_entity.id
_entity.type
_entity.pdbx_description
1 polymer ?
#
loop_
_entity_poly.entity_id
_entity_poly.type
_entity_poly.pdbx_seq_one_letter_code
_entity_poly.pdbx_strand_id
1 'polypeptide(L)'
;MGTSMHQDNACSINMEHIFDGYREGERAATAEEYIERFKDTIPQSLAELIDKNSTSQYPVKFIIYDSILPWVLDVAKSWGIEGEKSPVSLPSLPQLEFSDLPSLVHGPGSYPGIYDLLFSQFSNIDEASWLLWNTFNELEDEIVDWMASKWPIKLIGPTIPSMFLDKRLEDDKDYGVRVKVGENGMVTQEEIERCIREVMMEGERRDEIRTHSEKWKKLAEMAMDEGGSSDKNIEEFVASLNACNSNSTKNPDQRP
;
A
#
# COMPACT_ATOMS: atom_id res chain seq x y z
N MET A 1 -14.78 34.18 22.90
CA MET A 1 -14.86 32.92 23.66
C MET A 1 -14.74 31.80 22.66
N GLY A 2 -13.51 31.38 22.34
CA GLY A 2 -13.26 30.26 21.45
C GLY A 2 -13.20 28.99 22.28
N THR A 3 -14.11 28.06 22.02
CA THR A 3 -14.11 26.74 22.65
C THR A 3 -12.93 25.95 22.10
N SER A 4 -11.95 25.73 22.97
CA SER A 4 -10.87 24.77 22.81
C SER A 4 -11.46 23.41 22.45
N MET A 5 -11.06 22.85 21.31
CA MET A 5 -11.23 21.42 21.09
C MET A 5 -10.40 20.71 22.17
N HIS A 6 -11.07 19.84 22.92
CA HIS A 6 -10.43 18.94 23.85
C HIS A 6 -9.53 18.01 23.04
N GLN A 7 -8.22 18.13 23.26
CA GLN A 7 -7.26 17.15 22.81
C GLN A 7 -7.42 15.94 23.74
N ASP A 8 -8.11 14.90 23.26
CA ASP A 8 -8.17 13.63 23.97
C ASP A 8 -6.75 13.05 24.08
N ASN A 9 -6.32 12.86 25.32
CA ASN A 9 -5.10 12.15 25.70
C ASN A 9 -5.24 10.66 25.31
N ALA A 10 -4.57 10.22 24.22
CA ALA A 10 -4.04 8.86 24.03
C ALA A 10 -3.44 8.57 22.62
N CYS A 11 -3.30 9.53 21.71
CA CYS A 11 -2.75 9.21 20.37
C CYS A 11 -1.22 9.17 20.40
N SER A 12 -0.62 7.97 20.27
CA SER A 12 0.84 7.79 20.12
C SER A 12 1.33 8.08 18.69
N ILE A 13 0.46 8.62 17.84
CA ILE A 13 0.75 8.93 16.44
C ILE A 13 1.04 10.42 16.33
N ASN A 14 2.24 10.76 15.86
CA ASN A 14 2.60 12.11 15.48
C ASN A 14 2.53 12.24 13.95
N MET A 15 1.90 13.30 13.45
CA MET A 15 1.87 13.62 12.02
C MET A 15 2.92 14.70 11.75
N GLU A 16 3.89 14.38 10.90
CA GLU A 16 4.93 15.30 10.47
C GLU A 16 4.80 15.52 8.96
N HIS A 17 5.07 16.75 8.50
CA HIS A 17 5.06 17.09 7.09
C HIS A 17 6.44 16.87 6.49
N ILE A 18 6.50 16.21 5.33
CA ILE A 18 7.73 16.11 4.52
C ILE A 18 7.61 17.11 3.38
N PHE A 19 8.64 17.95 3.23
CA PHE A 19 8.67 18.94 2.16
C PHE A 19 8.87 18.26 0.80
N ASP A 20 7.97 18.51 -0.14
CA ASP A 20 7.93 17.87 -1.45
C ASP A 20 8.59 18.69 -2.57
N GLY A 21 9.19 19.84 -2.23
CA GLY A 21 9.83 20.74 -3.18
C GLY A 21 8.96 21.89 -3.64
N TYR A 22 7.69 21.98 -3.22
CA TYR A 22 6.79 23.09 -3.55
C TYR A 22 6.38 23.86 -2.31
N ARG A 23 6.47 25.19 -2.36
CA ARG A 23 5.94 26.06 -1.30
C ARG A 23 4.43 26.22 -1.46
N GLU A 24 3.80 26.69 -0.38
CA GLU A 24 2.36 27.01 -0.41
C GLU A 24 2.03 27.93 -1.59
N GLY A 25 1.14 27.46 -2.47
CA GLY A 25 0.72 28.17 -3.68
C GLY A 25 1.55 27.88 -4.94
N GLU A 26 2.68 27.18 -4.83
CA GLU A 26 3.44 26.67 -5.99
C GLU A 26 2.84 25.34 -6.46
N ARG A 27 2.89 25.10 -7.77
CA ARG A 27 2.45 23.84 -8.38
C ARG A 27 3.35 23.51 -9.56
N ALA A 28 3.60 22.22 -9.76
CA ALA A 28 4.23 21.73 -10.96
C ALA A 28 3.38 22.11 -12.19
N ALA A 29 4.03 22.46 -13.30
CA ALA A 29 3.34 22.70 -14.56
C ALA A 29 2.83 21.40 -15.19
N THR A 30 3.51 20.28 -14.91
CA THR A 30 3.15 18.95 -15.40
C THR A 30 3.34 17.89 -14.32
N ALA A 31 2.69 16.73 -14.47
CA ALA A 31 2.91 15.59 -13.58
C ALA A 31 4.36 15.09 -13.63
N GLU A 32 5.02 15.21 -14.79
CA GLU A 32 6.41 14.80 -14.97
C GLU A 32 7.36 15.66 -14.14
N GLU A 33 7.20 17.00 -14.22
CA GLU A 33 7.98 17.93 -13.40
C GLU A 33 7.79 17.66 -11.90
N TYR A 34 6.56 17.35 -11.48
CA TYR A 34 6.28 16.99 -10.10
C TYR A 34 7.07 15.74 -9.68
N ILE A 35 7.05 14.69 -10.50
CA ILE A 35 7.71 13.40 -10.19
C ILE A 35 9.23 13.54 -10.15
N GLU A 36 9.81 14.27 -11.10
CA GLU A 36 11.26 14.54 -11.10
C GLU A 36 11.67 15.27 -9.82
N ARG A 37 10.97 16.35 -9.46
CA ARG A 37 11.25 17.09 -8.22
C ARG A 37 11.00 16.26 -6.96
N PHE A 38 9.96 15.45 -6.97
CA PHE A 38 9.60 14.56 -5.86
C PHE A 38 10.73 13.55 -5.60
N LYS A 39 11.25 12.90 -6.65
CA LYS A 39 12.40 11.98 -6.56
C LYS A 39 13.66 12.68 -6.05
N ASP A 40 13.86 13.94 -6.41
CA ASP A 40 15.05 14.71 -6.06
C ASP A 40 14.98 15.41 -4.69
N THR A 41 13.79 15.62 -4.11
CA THR A 41 13.62 16.43 -2.88
C THR A 41 13.23 15.60 -1.67
N ILE A 42 12.35 14.63 -1.85
CA ILE A 42 11.84 13.85 -0.72
C ILE A 42 12.95 13.06 -0.01
N PRO A 43 13.96 12.44 -0.68
CA PRO A 43 15.03 11.75 0.02
C PRO A 43 15.76 12.64 1.06
N GLN A 44 16.00 13.91 0.72
CA GLN A 44 16.68 14.89 1.57
C GLN A 44 15.75 15.35 2.68
N SER A 45 14.49 15.66 2.37
CA SER A 45 13.49 16.02 3.39
C SER A 45 13.26 14.88 4.39
N LEU A 46 13.27 13.63 3.94
CA LEU A 46 13.16 12.45 4.79
C LEU A 46 14.42 12.27 5.66
N ALA A 47 15.61 12.44 5.08
CA ALA A 47 16.88 12.42 5.81
C ALA A 47 16.88 13.44 6.96
N GLU A 48 16.47 14.67 6.69
CA GLU A 48 16.34 15.74 7.70
C GLU A 48 15.34 15.36 8.79
N LEU A 49 14.21 14.71 8.44
CA LEU A 49 13.23 14.25 9.42
C LEU A 49 13.77 13.13 10.30
N ILE A 50 14.51 12.17 9.74
CA ILE A 50 15.15 11.08 10.49
C ILE A 50 16.18 11.68 11.47
N ASP A 51 17.02 12.61 10.99
CA ASP A 51 18.04 13.27 11.80
C ASP A 51 17.41 14.09 12.94
N LYS A 52 16.38 14.88 12.65
CA LYS A 52 15.59 15.63 13.64
C LYS A 52 15.08 14.74 14.77
N ASN A 53 14.67 13.51 14.46
CA ASN A 53 14.13 12.57 15.43
C ASN A 53 15.19 11.69 16.10
N SER A 54 16.43 11.66 15.59
CA SER A 54 17.51 10.78 16.09
C SER A 54 17.89 11.04 17.55
N THR A 55 17.71 12.27 18.03
CA THR A 55 18.01 12.71 19.41
C THR A 55 16.77 12.80 20.30
N SER A 56 15.60 12.45 19.78
CA SER A 56 14.34 12.50 20.51
C SER A 56 14.22 11.36 21.53
N GLN A 57 13.18 11.39 22.36
CA GLN A 57 12.84 10.28 23.25
C GLN A 57 12.52 8.98 22.48
N TYR A 58 12.15 9.09 21.20
CA TYR A 58 11.74 7.99 20.34
C TYR A 58 12.50 8.06 18.99
N PRO A 59 13.80 7.71 18.95
CA PRO A 59 14.55 7.72 17.70
C PRO A 59 13.92 6.77 16.67
N VAL A 60 14.08 7.10 15.39
CA VAL A 60 13.57 6.28 14.29
C VAL A 60 14.31 4.94 14.30
N LYS A 61 13.54 3.85 14.46
CA LYS A 61 14.07 2.47 14.43
C LYS A 61 13.59 1.68 13.22
N PHE A 62 12.47 2.09 12.64
CA PHE A 62 11.83 1.47 11.49
C PHE A 62 11.23 2.53 10.59
N ILE A 63 11.16 2.21 9.30
CA ILE A 63 10.45 3.01 8.31
C ILE A 63 9.51 2.07 7.56
N ILE A 64 8.21 2.40 7.59
CA ILE A 64 7.19 1.75 6.76
C ILE A 64 6.87 2.74 5.66
N TYR A 65 6.99 2.32 4.41
CA TYR A 65 6.84 3.18 3.25
C TYR A 65 6.12 2.45 2.12
N ASP A 66 5.53 3.21 1.21
CA ASP A 66 4.91 2.66 0.01
C ASP A 66 5.99 2.11 -0.94
N SER A 67 5.76 0.91 -1.49
CA SER A 67 6.69 0.24 -2.41
C SER A 67 7.09 1.08 -3.62
N ILE A 68 6.27 2.04 -4.05
CA ILE A 68 6.61 2.94 -5.16
C ILE A 68 7.73 3.93 -4.83
N LEU A 69 8.18 3.98 -3.56
CA LEU A 69 9.22 4.88 -3.06
C LEU A 69 10.51 4.12 -2.69
N PRO A 70 11.19 3.44 -3.64
CA PRO A 70 12.31 2.55 -3.32
C PRO A 70 13.49 3.29 -2.67
N TRP A 71 13.74 4.55 -3.03
CA TRP A 71 14.83 5.37 -2.48
C TRP A 71 14.73 5.58 -0.95
N VAL A 72 13.57 5.34 -0.33
CA VAL A 72 13.41 5.40 1.13
C VAL A 72 14.35 4.42 1.83
N LEU A 73 14.55 3.23 1.26
CA LEU A 73 15.45 2.23 1.84
C LEU A 73 16.92 2.68 1.78
N ASP A 74 17.32 3.34 0.70
CA ASP A 74 18.68 3.87 0.55
C ASP A 74 18.95 4.98 1.56
N VAL A 75 17.97 5.86 1.76
CA VAL A 75 17.98 6.83 2.86
C VAL A 75 18.14 6.07 4.18
N ALA A 76 17.21 5.17 4.53
CA ALA A 76 17.21 4.39 5.77
C ALA A 76 18.57 3.75 6.10
N LYS A 77 19.18 3.09 5.10
CA LYS A 77 20.50 2.44 5.23
C LYS A 77 21.61 3.41 5.63
N SER A 78 21.60 4.63 5.11
CA SER A 78 22.61 5.63 5.47
C SER A 78 22.49 6.13 6.92
N TRP A 79 21.36 5.87 7.60
CA TRP A 79 21.19 6.06 9.04
C TRP A 79 21.31 4.76 9.87
N GLY A 80 21.77 3.66 9.27
CA GLY A 80 21.95 2.37 9.95
C GLY A 80 20.65 1.61 10.21
N ILE A 81 19.59 1.92 9.47
CA ILE A 81 18.35 1.14 9.46
C ILE A 81 18.51 0.09 8.35
N GLU A 82 18.86 -1.13 8.75
CA GLU A 82 19.21 -2.21 7.83
C GLU A 82 17.98 -2.96 7.31
N GLY A 83 18.09 -3.43 6.07
CA GLY A 83 17.17 -4.37 5.42
C GLY A 83 17.81 -5.76 5.29
N GLU A 84 16.99 -6.82 5.15
CA GLU A 84 17.46 -8.20 4.99
C GLU A 84 17.61 -8.58 3.51
N LYS A 85 18.74 -9.19 3.11
CA LYS A 85 18.98 -9.61 1.72
C LYS A 85 18.51 -11.04 1.45
N SER A 86 17.61 -11.21 0.47
CA SER A 86 17.16 -12.54 0.01
C SER A 86 17.26 -12.70 -1.53
N PRO A 87 17.87 -13.76 -2.08
CA PRO A 87 17.96 -13.96 -3.53
C PRO A 87 16.62 -14.38 -4.17
N VAL A 88 16.27 -13.80 -5.32
CA VAL A 88 14.98 -14.04 -6.02
C VAL A 88 15.17 -14.66 -7.40
N SER A 89 14.27 -15.58 -7.77
CA SER A 89 14.11 -16.11 -9.14
C SER A 89 12.63 -16.36 -9.42
N LEU A 90 12.16 -15.91 -10.60
CA LEU A 90 10.73 -15.81 -10.96
C LEU A 90 10.26 -16.94 -11.89
N PRO A 91 9.43 -17.89 -11.40
CA PRO A 91 8.55 -18.67 -12.27
C PRO A 91 7.07 -18.64 -11.80
N SER A 92 6.14 -18.88 -12.73
CA SER A 92 4.69 -19.13 -12.49
C SER A 92 3.77 -17.90 -12.42
N LEU A 93 3.46 -17.34 -13.61
CA LEU A 93 2.20 -16.64 -13.85
C LEU A 93 1.37 -17.46 -14.85
N PRO A 94 0.03 -17.48 -14.76
CA PRO A 94 -0.80 -17.90 -15.89
C PRO A 94 -0.45 -17.06 -17.12
N GLN A 95 -0.64 -17.60 -18.32
CA GLN A 95 -0.33 -16.88 -19.56
C GLN A 95 -1.20 -15.62 -19.65
N LEU A 96 -0.62 -14.46 -19.37
CA LEU A 96 -1.28 -13.16 -19.48
C LEU A 96 -1.24 -12.70 -20.95
N GLU A 97 -2.37 -12.23 -21.48
CA GLU A 97 -2.38 -11.53 -22.75
C GLU A 97 -1.87 -10.10 -22.56
N PHE A 98 -1.42 -9.48 -23.65
CA PHE A 98 -0.87 -8.13 -23.59
C PHE A 98 -1.89 -7.16 -22.98
N SER A 99 -3.17 -7.27 -23.37
CA SER A 99 -4.28 -6.46 -22.84
C SER A 99 -4.59 -6.65 -21.35
N ASP A 100 -4.09 -7.71 -20.72
CA ASP A 100 -4.30 -7.98 -19.30
C ASP A 100 -3.30 -7.21 -18.42
N LEU A 101 -2.23 -6.67 -19.00
CA LEU A 101 -1.25 -5.88 -18.29
C LEU A 101 -1.73 -4.44 -18.11
N PRO A 102 -1.35 -3.77 -17.00
CA PRO A 102 -1.63 -2.35 -16.82
C PRO A 102 -1.23 -1.53 -18.06
N SER A 103 -2.01 -0.51 -18.38
CA SER A 103 -1.75 0.39 -19.52
C SER A 103 -0.39 1.09 -19.43
N LEU A 104 0.19 1.17 -18.24
CA LEU A 104 1.56 1.65 -18.02
C LEU A 104 2.63 0.81 -18.75
N VAL A 105 2.37 -0.47 -18.97
CA VAL A 105 3.24 -1.36 -19.76
C VAL A 105 3.11 -1.04 -21.26
N HIS A 106 1.98 -0.46 -21.67
CA HIS A 106 1.62 -0.14 -23.05
C HIS A 106 2.03 1.29 -23.43
N GLY A 107 3.34 1.59 -23.39
CA GLY A 107 3.85 2.86 -23.91
C GLY A 107 4.81 3.57 -22.95
N PRO A 108 6.06 3.10 -22.84
CA PRO A 108 7.09 3.71 -21.98
C PRO A 108 7.39 5.19 -22.33
N GLY A 109 6.88 5.72 -23.44
CA GLY A 109 7.09 7.10 -23.87
C GLY A 109 6.05 8.13 -23.42
N SER A 110 4.90 7.73 -22.87
CA SER A 110 3.82 8.68 -22.53
C SER A 110 4.03 9.38 -21.18
N TYR A 111 4.66 8.70 -20.22
CA TYR A 111 4.91 9.20 -18.86
C TYR A 111 6.19 8.55 -18.28
N PRO A 112 7.38 8.95 -18.76
CA PRO A 112 8.64 8.31 -18.38
C PRO A 112 8.89 8.34 -16.87
N GLY A 113 8.57 9.44 -16.17
CA GLY A 113 8.78 9.55 -14.73
C GLY A 113 7.89 8.61 -13.91
N ILE A 114 6.63 8.42 -14.30
CA ILE A 114 5.69 7.46 -13.69
C ILE A 114 6.17 6.04 -13.95
N TYR A 115 6.57 5.75 -15.18
CA TYR A 115 7.11 4.45 -15.56
C TYR A 115 8.34 4.13 -14.69
N ASP A 116 9.31 5.03 -14.63
CA ASP A 116 10.52 4.85 -13.82
C ASP A 116 10.19 4.67 -12.34
N LEU A 117 9.24 5.44 -11.79
CA LEU A 117 8.82 5.31 -10.39
C LEU A 117 8.24 3.91 -10.13
N LEU A 118 7.32 3.45 -10.97
CA LEU A 118 6.63 2.17 -10.79
C LEU A 118 7.52 0.96 -11.06
N PHE A 119 8.44 1.02 -12.02
CA PHE A 119 9.39 -0.08 -12.23
C PHE A 119 10.51 -0.11 -11.19
N SER A 120 10.87 1.05 -10.63
CA SER A 120 11.91 1.13 -9.59
C SER A 120 11.53 0.44 -8.28
N GLN A 121 10.24 0.18 -8.02
CA GLN A 121 9.78 -0.52 -6.81
C GLN A 121 10.45 -1.91 -6.62
N PHE A 122 10.87 -2.55 -7.71
CA PHE A 122 11.49 -3.87 -7.67
C PHE A 122 13.02 -3.82 -7.49
N SER A 123 13.61 -2.62 -7.48
CA SER A 123 15.07 -2.46 -7.46
C SER A 123 15.73 -2.88 -6.14
N ASN A 124 14.96 -2.90 -5.06
CA ASN A 124 15.44 -3.22 -3.71
C ASN A 124 14.42 -4.01 -2.88
N ILE A 125 13.45 -4.64 -3.56
CA ILE A 125 12.37 -5.41 -2.92
C ILE A 125 12.90 -6.61 -2.13
N ASP A 126 14.01 -7.17 -2.59
CA ASP A 126 14.79 -8.25 -2.00
C ASP A 126 15.61 -7.84 -0.78
N GLU A 127 15.69 -6.55 -0.49
CA GLU A 127 16.37 -5.99 0.67
C GLU A 127 15.40 -5.56 1.78
N ALA A 128 14.08 -5.57 1.53
CA ALA A 128 13.10 -5.18 2.54
C ALA A 128 12.95 -6.27 3.63
N SER A 129 12.93 -5.85 4.90
CA SER A 129 12.74 -6.79 6.03
C SER A 129 11.35 -7.44 6.05
N TRP A 130 10.33 -6.71 5.61
CA TRP A 130 8.95 -7.19 5.46
C TRP A 130 8.30 -6.55 4.24
N LEU A 131 7.50 -7.33 3.51
CA LEU A 131 6.61 -6.83 2.48
C LEU A 131 5.16 -6.95 2.96
N LEU A 132 4.53 -5.81 3.25
CA LEU A 132 3.14 -5.76 3.67
C LEU A 132 2.23 -5.66 2.46
N TRP A 133 1.37 -6.64 2.27
CA TRP A 133 0.46 -6.71 1.14
C TRP A 133 -0.98 -6.58 1.58
N ASN A 134 -1.68 -5.66 0.91
CA ASN A 134 -3.11 -5.43 1.10
C ASN A 134 -3.93 -6.48 0.33
N THR A 135 -3.82 -7.73 0.74
CA THR A 135 -4.64 -8.87 0.30
C THR A 135 -4.71 -9.89 1.44
N PHE A 136 -5.39 -11.01 1.24
CA PHE A 136 -5.55 -12.08 2.23
C PHE A 136 -5.42 -13.46 1.57
N ASN A 137 -5.04 -14.47 2.35
CA ASN A 137 -4.66 -15.79 1.85
C ASN A 137 -5.78 -16.44 1.00
N GLU A 138 -7.02 -16.32 1.45
CA GLU A 138 -8.18 -16.98 0.85
C GLU A 138 -8.57 -16.38 -0.51
N LEU A 139 -7.97 -15.24 -0.92
CA LEU A 139 -8.22 -14.60 -2.21
C LEU A 139 -7.38 -15.22 -3.33
N GLU A 140 -6.10 -15.52 -3.07
CA GLU A 140 -5.10 -15.88 -4.09
C GLU A 140 -4.06 -16.88 -3.57
N ASP A 141 -4.49 -18.00 -2.99
CA ASP A 141 -3.63 -18.97 -2.30
C ASP A 141 -2.40 -19.44 -3.11
N GLU A 142 -2.57 -19.81 -4.38
CA GLU A 142 -1.45 -20.25 -5.24
C GLU A 142 -0.40 -19.14 -5.47
N ILE A 143 -0.84 -17.90 -5.67
CA ILE A 143 0.04 -16.75 -5.90
C ILE A 143 0.75 -16.38 -4.59
N VAL A 144 0.00 -16.37 -3.50
CA VAL A 144 0.49 -16.08 -2.15
C VAL A 144 1.58 -17.07 -1.75
N ASP A 145 1.33 -18.37 -1.89
CA ASP A 145 2.29 -19.42 -1.52
C ASP A 145 3.59 -19.30 -2.32
N TRP A 146 3.46 -19.00 -3.62
CA TRP A 146 4.61 -18.79 -4.46
C TRP A 146 5.40 -17.54 -4.05
N MET A 147 4.74 -16.40 -3.86
CA MET A 147 5.40 -15.15 -3.46
C MET A 147 6.05 -15.28 -2.07
N ALA A 148 5.38 -15.93 -1.12
CA ALA A 148 5.89 -16.19 0.23
C ALA A 148 7.13 -17.10 0.20
N SER A 149 7.30 -17.93 -0.83
CA SER A 149 8.53 -18.70 -1.04
C SER A 149 9.76 -17.84 -1.42
N LYS A 150 9.53 -16.57 -1.80
CA LYS A 150 10.57 -15.66 -2.30
C LYS A 150 10.86 -14.50 -1.36
N TRP A 151 9.85 -14.00 -0.66
CA TRP A 151 9.94 -12.80 0.14
C TRP A 151 9.27 -12.94 1.51
N PRO A 152 9.71 -12.17 2.53
CA PRO A 152 9.08 -12.13 3.85
C PRO A 152 7.75 -11.35 3.80
N ILE A 153 6.77 -11.90 3.09
CA ILE A 153 5.47 -11.27 2.86
C ILE A 153 4.57 -11.47 4.08
N LYS A 154 3.82 -10.42 4.42
CA LYS A 154 2.71 -10.44 5.36
C LYS A 154 1.47 -9.92 4.67
N LEU A 155 0.47 -10.79 4.55
CA LEU A 155 -0.85 -10.41 4.04
C LEU A 155 -1.62 -9.78 5.19
N ILE A 156 -1.87 -8.48 5.10
CA ILE A 156 -2.51 -7.68 6.15
C ILE A 156 -3.87 -7.15 5.70
N GLY A 157 -4.39 -7.71 4.61
CA GLY A 157 -5.58 -7.24 3.95
C GLY A 157 -6.83 -8.04 4.27
N PRO A 158 -7.97 -7.61 3.74
CA PRO A 158 -8.08 -6.35 3.01
C PRO A 158 -8.10 -5.17 3.99
N THR A 159 -7.22 -4.17 3.82
CA THR A 159 -7.38 -2.81 4.37
C THR A 159 -8.43 -2.06 3.56
N ILE A 160 -9.59 -2.70 3.47
CA ILE A 160 -10.81 -2.16 2.94
C ILE A 160 -11.51 -1.40 4.09
N PRO A 161 -12.12 -0.24 3.82
CA PRO A 161 -12.85 0.53 4.82
C PRO A 161 -13.86 -0.29 5.64
N SER A 162 -14.11 0.10 6.89
CA SER A 162 -14.91 -0.67 7.86
C SER A 162 -16.32 -1.05 7.40
N MET A 163 -16.90 -0.35 6.40
CA MET A 163 -18.17 -0.75 5.76
C MET A 163 -18.25 -2.26 5.50
N PHE A 164 -17.14 -2.83 5.03
CA PHE A 164 -17.11 -4.13 4.41
C PHE A 164 -16.75 -5.25 5.39
N LEU A 165 -16.36 -4.88 6.61
CA LEU A 165 -16.06 -5.79 7.70
C LEU A 165 -17.12 -5.60 8.80
N ASP A 166 -16.83 -4.77 9.81
CA ASP A 166 -17.63 -4.62 11.03
C ASP A 166 -18.64 -3.45 11.03
N LYS A 167 -18.69 -2.65 9.95
CA LYS A 167 -19.59 -1.51 9.75
C LYS A 167 -19.45 -0.39 10.78
N ARG A 168 -18.26 -0.17 11.36
CA ARG A 168 -18.02 0.89 12.36
C ARG A 168 -18.22 2.34 11.89
N LEU A 169 -18.29 2.58 10.58
CA LEU A 169 -18.56 3.89 9.97
C LEU A 169 -19.85 3.79 9.14
N GLU A 170 -20.82 4.66 9.42
CA GLU A 170 -22.21 4.51 8.92
C GLU A 170 -22.41 4.90 7.44
N ASP A 171 -21.47 5.64 6.83
CA ASP A 171 -21.65 6.37 5.56
C ASP A 171 -20.95 5.76 4.32
N ASP A 172 -20.50 4.52 4.40
CA ASP A 172 -19.63 3.90 3.39
C ASP A 172 -20.37 2.68 2.79
N LYS A 173 -20.71 2.65 1.48
CA LYS A 173 -21.58 1.66 0.78
C LYS A 173 -21.33 1.45 -0.75
N ASP A 174 -20.35 0.69 -1.29
CA ASP A 174 -20.54 -0.09 -2.58
C ASP A 174 -19.37 -0.92 -3.19
N TYR A 175 -19.69 -1.89 -4.06
CA TYR A 175 -18.77 -2.47 -5.09
C TYR A 175 -19.47 -2.78 -6.44
N GLY A 176 -18.73 -2.67 -7.56
CA GLY A 176 -19.28 -2.44 -8.91
C GLY A 176 -19.32 -3.59 -9.94
N VAL A 177 -19.46 -3.21 -11.22
CA VAL A 177 -19.68 -4.07 -12.40
C VAL A 177 -18.73 -3.70 -13.55
N ARG A 178 -18.34 -4.70 -14.35
CA ARG A 178 -17.48 -4.50 -15.54
C ARG A 178 -18.29 -3.97 -16.72
N VAL A 179 -17.90 -2.80 -17.21
CA VAL A 179 -18.50 -2.09 -18.35
C VAL A 179 -17.89 -2.58 -19.66
N LYS A 180 -18.70 -2.80 -20.70
CA LYS A 180 -18.18 -3.12 -22.04
C LYS A 180 -17.76 -1.86 -22.80
N VAL A 181 -16.61 -1.93 -23.46
CA VAL A 181 -16.08 -0.84 -24.29
C VAL A 181 -16.44 -1.12 -25.75
N GLY A 182 -16.98 -0.11 -26.45
CA GLY A 182 -17.30 -0.21 -27.87
C GLY A 182 -16.03 -0.27 -28.74
N GLU A 183 -16.19 -0.61 -30.01
CA GLU A 183 -15.06 -0.75 -30.97
C GLU A 183 -14.22 0.53 -31.12
N ASN A 184 -14.80 1.70 -30.80
CA ASN A 184 -14.13 2.99 -30.80
C ASN A 184 -13.40 3.31 -29.48
N GLY A 185 -13.32 2.37 -28.53
CA GLY A 185 -12.72 2.59 -27.23
C GLY A 185 -13.58 3.39 -26.24
N MET A 186 -14.82 3.73 -26.61
CA MET A 186 -15.75 4.47 -25.75
C MET A 186 -16.87 3.59 -25.23
N VAL A 187 -17.29 3.87 -24.00
CA VAL A 187 -18.48 3.27 -23.40
C VAL A 187 -19.69 4.07 -23.85
N THR A 188 -20.76 3.39 -24.25
CA THR A 188 -22.02 4.06 -24.64
C THR A 188 -22.92 4.29 -23.44
N GLN A 189 -23.82 5.27 -23.56
CA GLN A 189 -24.81 5.56 -22.52
C GLN A 189 -25.69 4.34 -22.23
N GLU A 190 -26.04 3.58 -23.27
CA GLU A 190 -26.87 2.38 -23.17
C GLU A 190 -26.16 1.28 -22.36
N GLU A 191 -24.85 1.12 -22.51
CA GLU A 191 -24.07 0.14 -21.75
C GLU A 191 -23.96 0.54 -20.27
N ILE A 192 -23.80 1.83 -19.98
CA ILE A 192 -23.83 2.34 -18.60
C ILE A 192 -25.20 2.10 -17.99
N GLU A 193 -26.28 2.44 -18.70
CA GLU A 193 -27.64 2.22 -18.23
C GLU A 193 -27.92 0.73 -17.99
N ARG A 194 -27.45 -0.14 -18.90
CA ARG A 194 -27.55 -1.60 -18.75
C ARG A 194 -26.85 -2.09 -17.49
N CYS A 195 -25.62 -1.64 -17.25
CA CYS A 195 -24.85 -1.99 -16.04
C CYS A 195 -25.56 -1.51 -14.77
N ILE A 196 -26.05 -0.27 -14.75
CA ILE A 196 -26.79 0.28 -13.60
C ILE A 196 -28.05 -0.55 -13.35
N ARG A 197 -28.82 -0.88 -14.38
CA ARG A 197 -30.02 -1.71 -14.25
C ARG A 197 -29.69 -3.11 -13.73
N GLU A 198 -28.61 -3.71 -14.20
CA GLU A 198 -28.17 -5.04 -13.77
C GLU A 198 -27.81 -5.10 -12.29
N VAL A 199 -27.24 -4.02 -11.73
CA VAL A 199 -26.90 -3.92 -10.30
C VAL A 199 -28.12 -3.54 -9.45
N MET A 200 -28.92 -2.58 -9.93
CA MET A 200 -29.94 -1.92 -9.11
C MET A 200 -31.31 -2.58 -9.19
N MET A 201 -31.61 -3.31 -10.28
CA MET A 201 -32.93 -3.93 -10.46
C MET A 201 -32.93 -5.38 -9.98
N GLU A 202 -34.06 -5.82 -9.44
CA GLU A 202 -34.27 -7.22 -9.06
C GLU A 202 -34.12 -8.15 -10.27
N GLY A 203 -33.35 -9.22 -10.12
CA GLY A 203 -33.09 -10.19 -11.19
C GLY A 203 -32.00 -11.19 -10.78
N GLU A 204 -31.98 -12.36 -11.42
CA GLU A 204 -31.06 -13.47 -11.12
C GLU A 204 -29.60 -13.01 -11.09
N ARG A 205 -29.22 -12.16 -12.04
CA ARG A 205 -27.85 -11.64 -12.17
C ARG A 205 -27.43 -10.73 -11.01
N ARG A 206 -28.34 -9.90 -10.49
CA ARG A 206 -28.10 -9.11 -9.26
C ARG A 206 -27.88 -10.03 -8.07
N ASP A 207 -28.72 -11.06 -7.92
CA ASP A 207 -28.63 -12.00 -6.80
C ASP A 207 -27.36 -12.85 -6.88
N GLU A 208 -26.93 -13.23 -8.07
CA GLU A 208 -25.64 -13.88 -8.30
C GLU A 208 -24.48 -12.97 -7.90
N ILE A 209 -24.43 -11.71 -8.38
CA ILE A 209 -23.39 -10.74 -8.02
C ILE A 209 -23.36 -10.56 -6.50
N ARG A 210 -24.52 -10.35 -5.88
CA ARG A 210 -24.64 -10.19 -4.44
C ARG A 210 -24.15 -11.42 -3.67
N THR A 211 -24.51 -12.62 -4.10
CA THR A 211 -24.07 -13.87 -3.47
C THR A 211 -22.55 -14.03 -3.55
N HIS A 212 -21.94 -13.75 -4.70
CA HIS A 212 -20.48 -13.79 -4.84
C HIS A 212 -19.81 -12.75 -3.94
N SER A 213 -20.27 -11.49 -3.97
CA SER A 213 -19.75 -10.43 -3.10
C SER A 213 -19.90 -10.75 -1.62
N GLU A 214 -21.02 -11.34 -1.20
CA GLU A 214 -21.24 -11.79 0.19
C GLU A 214 -20.28 -12.92 0.59
N LYS A 215 -19.95 -13.82 -0.34
CA LYS A 215 -18.94 -14.87 -0.11
C LYS A 215 -17.55 -14.25 0.12
N TRP A 216 -17.12 -13.34 -0.75
CA TRP A 216 -15.84 -12.64 -0.62
C TRP A 216 -15.78 -11.80 0.66
N LYS A 217 -16.87 -11.10 1.00
CA LYS A 217 -17.02 -10.34 2.25
C LYS A 217 -16.79 -11.23 3.47
N LYS A 218 -17.43 -12.41 3.52
CA LYS A 218 -17.27 -13.36 4.64
C LYS A 218 -15.84 -13.87 4.76
N LEU A 219 -15.15 -14.14 3.64
CA LEU A 219 -13.75 -14.55 3.68
C LEU A 219 -12.85 -13.44 4.22
N ALA A 220 -13.06 -12.20 3.76
CA ALA A 220 -12.36 -11.03 4.26
C ALA A 220 -12.61 -10.79 5.77
N GLU A 221 -13.85 -10.92 6.22
CA GLU A 221 -14.21 -10.86 7.65
C GLU A 221 -13.47 -11.94 8.45
N MET A 222 -13.50 -13.19 8.00
CA MET A 222 -12.80 -14.29 8.67
C MET A 222 -11.28 -14.12 8.72
N ALA A 223 -10.68 -13.52 7.69
CA ALA A 223 -9.25 -13.25 7.66
C ALA A 223 -8.85 -12.15 8.67
N MET A 224 -9.71 -11.16 8.89
CA MET A 224 -9.47 -9.99 9.74
C MET A 224 -9.98 -10.16 11.19
N ASP A 225 -10.90 -11.09 11.44
CA ASP A 225 -11.39 -11.42 12.77
C ASP A 225 -10.28 -11.99 13.68
N GLU A 226 -10.49 -11.95 15.00
CA GLU A 226 -9.54 -12.45 15.99
C GLU A 226 -9.14 -13.92 15.71
N GLY A 227 -7.85 -14.17 15.54
CA GLY A 227 -7.30 -15.47 15.17
C GLY A 227 -7.39 -15.80 13.67
N GLY A 228 -7.84 -14.87 12.85
CA GLY A 228 -7.83 -14.91 11.38
C GLY A 228 -6.42 -14.88 10.80
N SER A 229 -6.31 -15.11 9.49
CA SER A 229 -5.03 -15.16 8.77
C SER A 229 -4.30 -13.81 8.77
N SER A 230 -5.00 -12.73 8.43
CA SER A 230 -4.47 -11.38 8.43
C SER A 230 -4.24 -10.84 9.84
N ASP A 231 -5.13 -11.16 10.78
CA ASP A 231 -4.96 -10.81 12.21
C ASP A 231 -3.64 -11.37 12.76
N LYS A 232 -3.38 -12.68 12.57
CA LYS A 232 -2.11 -13.31 12.95
C LYS A 232 -0.90 -12.69 12.28
N ASN A 233 -0.98 -12.37 10.99
CA ASN A 233 0.12 -11.72 10.27
C ASN A 233 0.45 -10.34 10.85
N ILE A 234 -0.58 -9.58 11.25
CA ILE A 234 -0.43 -8.28 11.93
C ILE A 234 0.18 -8.46 13.31
N GLU A 235 -0.30 -9.43 14.11
CA GLU A 235 0.26 -9.73 15.42
C GLU A 235 1.74 -10.12 15.35
N GLU A 236 2.12 -10.97 14.39
CA GLU A 236 3.50 -11.37 14.15
C GLU A 236 4.38 -10.18 13.73
N PHE A 237 3.86 -9.30 12.88
CA PHE A 237 4.55 -8.08 12.47
C PHE A 237 4.78 -7.15 13.68
N VAL A 238 3.74 -6.88 14.47
CA VAL A 238 3.83 -6.06 15.70
C VAL A 238 4.79 -6.68 16.72
N ALA A 239 4.75 -7.99 16.91
CA ALA A 239 5.68 -8.70 17.78
C ALA A 239 7.13 -8.53 17.33
N SER A 240 7.38 -8.57 16.01
CA SER A 240 8.71 -8.36 15.43
C SER A 240 9.23 -6.95 15.67
N LEU A 241 8.38 -5.92 15.54
CA LEU A 241 8.73 -4.53 15.87
C LEU A 241 9.11 -4.38 17.35
N ASN A 242 8.37 -5.03 18.25
CA ASN A 242 8.62 -4.98 19.70
C ASN A 242 9.91 -5.74 20.10
N ALA A 243 10.21 -6.87 19.47
CA ALA A 243 11.42 -7.65 19.76
C ALA A 243 12.69 -6.85 19.46
N CYS A 244 12.76 -6.20 18.29
CA CYS A 244 13.87 -5.32 17.92
C CYS A 244 14.04 -4.11 18.85
N ASN A 245 12.95 -3.55 19.37
CA ASN A 245 12.99 -2.46 20.36
C ASN A 245 13.76 -2.84 21.64
N SER A 246 13.72 -4.11 22.04
CA SER A 246 14.40 -4.61 23.25
C SER A 246 15.91 -4.82 23.05
N ASN A 247 16.36 -5.07 21.81
CA ASN A 247 17.76 -5.37 21.48
C ASN A 247 18.65 -4.11 21.34
N SER A 248 18.08 -2.93 21.07
CA SER A 248 18.83 -1.67 20.90
C SER A 248 19.33 -1.03 22.21
N THR A 249 19.17 -1.68 23.36
CA THR A 249 19.64 -1.16 24.67
C THR A 249 21.14 -1.38 24.94
N LYS A 250 21.94 -1.79 23.95
CA LYS A 250 23.38 -2.00 24.10
C LYS A 250 24.22 -0.86 23.47
N ASN A 251 24.69 0.01 24.37
CA ASN A 251 25.81 0.95 24.36
C ASN A 251 26.01 1.89 23.14
N PRO A 252 25.81 3.22 23.29
CA PRO A 252 25.89 4.20 22.20
C PRO A 252 27.32 4.67 21.83
N ASP A 253 28.37 4.08 22.40
CA ASP A 253 29.70 4.71 22.41
C ASP A 253 30.67 4.29 21.29
N GLN A 254 30.16 3.82 20.14
CA GLN A 254 30.99 3.60 18.95
C GLN A 254 30.25 3.96 17.65
N ARG A 255 30.42 5.20 17.19
CA ARG A 255 30.37 5.56 15.76
C ARG A 255 31.63 6.41 15.46
N PRO A 256 32.23 6.29 14.26
CA PRO A 256 33.42 7.06 13.89
C PRO A 256 33.15 8.57 13.81
#